data_AF-A0A0T9PS13-F1
#
_entry.id   AF-A0A0T9PS13-F1
#
_cell.length_a   1.000
_cell.length_b   1.000
_cell.length_c   1.000
_cell.angle_alpha   90.00
_cell.angle_beta   90.00
_cell.angle_gamma   90.00
#
_symmetry.space_group_name_H-M   'P 1'
#
loop_
_entity.id
_entity.type
_entity.pdbx_description
1 polymer ?
#
loop_
_entity_poly.entity_id
_entity_poly.type
_entity_poly.pdbx_seq_one_letter_code
_entity_poly.pdbx_strand_id
1 'polypeptide(L)'
;MSKIISVKMARPSEDEVKSLWQLFHATEAAEDRWHRESSAQFLERFDDQEISDEERTFIAVAWDSLVQGHGGFGRFMGAYDTLIYNFQDPDADHVATHPKFNALLTESELLPVVFEGYHEAKNTIADLEKKNQMLAIENMVLQEKAARELSGAWIMNRLVVGSIAAISLIHAGQFTSAKDWLLENMEGIDIDIPTYQSDTQLNEWAKSQQEGYLTHTQALEIIKQQIPETARVINEYQAQGVELAADGFHKSVFSAIEEDGVIKSLLYIKADLIQFAANLRGEHNVR
;
A
#
# COMPACT_ATOMS: atom_id res chain seq x y z
N MET A 1 -46.46 -1.33 4.18
CA MET A 1 -46.67 0.10 3.85
C MET A 1 -45.82 0.92 4.81
N SER A 2 -44.84 1.68 4.32
CA SER A 2 -44.05 2.60 5.15
C SER A 2 -44.93 3.77 5.56
N LYS A 3 -44.97 4.09 6.87
CA LYS A 3 -45.69 5.24 7.39
C LYS A 3 -44.78 6.45 7.27
N ILE A 4 -45.11 7.41 6.40
CA ILE A 4 -44.39 8.67 6.30
C ILE A 4 -44.83 9.56 7.47
N ILE A 5 -43.87 9.97 8.29
CA ILE A 5 -44.06 10.94 9.38
C ILE A 5 -43.49 12.26 8.89
N SER A 6 -44.33 13.28 8.74
CA SER A 6 -43.88 14.63 8.40
C SER A 6 -43.71 15.45 9.69
N VAL A 7 -42.51 15.96 9.91
CA VAL A 7 -42.17 16.84 11.03
C VAL A 7 -41.87 18.21 10.44
N LYS A 8 -42.60 19.24 10.88
CA LYS A 8 -42.32 20.62 10.49
C LYS A 8 -41.08 21.11 11.23
N MET A 9 -40.16 21.73 10.49
CA MET A 9 -38.99 22.34 11.09
C MET A 9 -39.37 23.72 11.63
N ALA A 10 -39.14 23.96 12.92
CA ALA A 10 -39.27 25.30 13.47
C ALA A 10 -38.15 26.19 12.90
N ARG A 11 -38.52 27.30 12.26
CA ARG A 11 -37.58 28.30 11.75
C ARG A 11 -37.77 29.60 12.52
N PRO A 12 -36.71 30.09 13.20
CA PRO A 12 -36.70 31.44 13.71
C PRO A 12 -37.00 32.45 12.59
N SER A 13 -37.78 33.47 12.90
CA SER A 13 -37.99 34.64 12.04
C SER A 13 -36.68 35.39 11.77
N GLU A 14 -36.66 36.25 10.75
CA GLU A 14 -35.47 37.05 10.44
C GLU A 14 -35.01 37.90 11.64
N ASP A 15 -35.95 38.45 12.41
CA ASP A 15 -35.66 39.23 13.61
C ASP A 15 -35.07 38.36 14.74
N GLU A 16 -35.55 37.12 14.91
CA GLU A 16 -34.99 36.17 15.86
C GLU A 16 -33.58 35.72 15.44
N VAL A 17 -33.36 35.41 14.16
CA VAL A 17 -32.03 35.08 13.63
C VAL A 17 -31.06 36.24 13.85
N LYS A 18 -31.49 37.47 13.58
CA LYS A 18 -30.69 38.68 13.83
C LYS A 18 -30.34 38.82 15.30
N SER A 19 -31.29 38.57 16.20
CA SER A 19 -31.07 38.61 17.65
C SER A 19 -30.08 37.53 18.10
N LEU A 20 -30.18 36.32 17.54
CA LEU A 20 -29.24 35.22 17.81
C LEU A 20 -27.81 35.54 17.35
N TRP A 21 -27.65 36.20 16.20
CA TRP A 21 -26.34 36.67 15.73
C TRP A 21 -25.76 37.78 16.60
N GLN A 22 -26.59 38.74 17.03
CA GLN A 22 -26.16 39.77 17.98
C GLN A 22 -25.68 39.15 19.30
N LEU A 23 -26.42 38.15 19.80
CA LEU A 23 -26.03 37.40 20.97
C LEU A 23 -24.72 36.64 20.75
N PHE A 24 -24.55 35.98 19.60
CA PHE A 24 -23.33 35.27 19.25
C PHE A 24 -22.11 36.21 19.22
N HIS A 25 -22.18 37.36 18.57
CA HIS A 25 -21.07 38.30 18.56
C HIS A 25 -20.78 38.91 19.93
N ALA A 26 -21.81 39.12 20.76
CA ALA A 26 -21.61 39.52 22.15
C ALA A 26 -20.86 38.44 22.94
N THR A 27 -21.12 37.16 22.65
CA THR A 27 -20.40 36.04 23.27
C THR A 27 -18.96 35.93 22.79
N GLU A 28 -18.69 36.14 21.50
CA GLU A 28 -17.32 36.18 20.97
C GLU A 28 -16.49 37.30 21.59
N ALA A 29 -17.11 38.46 21.86
CA ALA A 29 -16.43 39.57 22.54
C ALA A 29 -16.11 39.29 24.01
N ALA A 30 -16.91 38.42 24.66
CA ALA A 30 -16.69 37.97 26.04
C ALA A 30 -15.78 36.73 26.12
N GLU A 31 -15.66 35.97 25.03
CA GLU A 31 -14.88 34.75 24.97
C GLU A 31 -13.39 35.07 24.82
N ASP A 32 -12.60 34.84 25.88
CA ASP A 32 -11.15 34.73 25.76
C ASP A 32 -10.78 33.28 25.42
N ARG A 33 -10.20 33.09 24.24
CA ARG A 33 -9.71 31.80 23.74
C ARG A 33 -8.72 31.11 24.68
N TRP A 34 -8.01 31.86 25.50
CA TRP A 34 -6.98 31.36 26.40
C TRP A 34 -7.45 31.23 27.85
N HIS A 35 -8.48 31.99 28.24
CA HIS A 35 -9.06 31.89 29.58
C HIS A 35 -10.55 32.25 29.62
N ARG A 36 -11.42 31.25 29.43
CA ARG A 36 -12.87 31.46 29.56
C ARG A 36 -13.26 31.70 31.01
N GLU A 37 -13.74 32.89 31.34
CA GLU A 37 -14.23 33.28 32.66
C GLU A 37 -15.48 32.47 33.06
N SER A 38 -15.44 31.72 34.15
CA SER A 38 -16.57 30.92 34.63
C SER A 38 -17.78 31.77 35.02
N SER A 39 -18.98 31.19 35.00
CA SER A 39 -20.20 31.86 35.48
C SER A 39 -20.06 32.39 36.92
N ALA A 40 -19.36 31.66 37.80
CA ALA A 40 -19.09 32.10 39.17
C ALA A 40 -18.26 33.40 39.21
N GLN A 41 -17.17 33.47 38.45
CA GLN A 41 -16.32 34.67 38.35
C GLN A 41 -17.07 35.84 37.71
N PHE A 42 -17.87 35.58 36.69
CA PHE A 42 -18.69 36.61 36.06
C PHE A 42 -19.73 37.19 37.03
N LEU A 43 -20.34 36.33 37.86
CA LEU A 43 -21.34 36.73 38.85
C LEU A 43 -20.80 37.62 39.98
N GLU A 44 -19.51 37.55 40.30
CA GLU A 44 -18.87 38.44 41.29
C GLU A 44 -19.06 39.93 40.92
N ARG A 45 -19.22 40.24 39.62
CA ARG A 45 -19.47 41.61 39.12
C ARG A 45 -20.82 42.18 39.54
N PHE A 46 -21.72 41.33 40.03
CA PHE A 46 -23.08 41.70 40.44
C PHE A 46 -23.28 41.62 41.95
N ASP A 47 -22.24 41.35 42.75
CA ASP A 47 -22.39 41.18 44.20
C ASP A 47 -22.85 42.45 44.92
N ASP A 48 -22.54 43.63 44.37
CA ASP A 48 -23.00 44.93 44.88
C ASP A 48 -24.35 45.37 44.28
N GLN A 49 -24.99 44.54 43.45
CA GLN A 49 -26.28 44.83 42.81
C GLN A 49 -27.42 44.04 43.45
N GLU A 50 -28.59 44.66 43.57
CA GLU A 50 -29.81 43.95 43.99
C GLU A 50 -30.33 43.09 42.83
N ILE A 51 -29.84 41.85 42.72
CA ILE A 51 -30.34 40.82 41.80
C ILE A 51 -31.01 39.69 42.58
N SER A 52 -32.13 39.17 42.09
CA SER A 52 -32.80 38.01 42.70
C SER A 52 -32.01 36.71 42.46
N ASP A 53 -32.28 35.68 43.28
CA ASP A 53 -31.67 34.36 43.12
C ASP A 53 -32.03 33.72 41.76
N GLU A 54 -33.27 33.94 41.28
CA GLU A 54 -33.72 33.47 39.97
C GLU A 54 -32.98 34.14 38.82
N GLU A 55 -32.81 35.47 38.87
CA GLU A 55 -32.04 36.21 37.87
C GLU A 55 -30.57 35.80 37.89
N ARG A 56 -29.99 35.65 39.09
CA ARG A 56 -28.60 35.19 39.27
C ARG A 56 -28.39 33.81 38.66
N THR A 57 -29.35 32.91 38.86
CA THR A 57 -29.33 31.55 38.27
C THR A 57 -29.46 31.60 36.75
N PHE A 58 -30.40 32.39 36.23
CA PHE A 58 -30.60 32.54 34.79
C PHE A 58 -29.33 33.07 34.10
N ILE A 59 -28.71 34.11 34.66
CA ILE A 59 -27.47 34.71 34.15
C ILE A 59 -26.34 33.68 34.14
N ALA A 60 -26.17 32.91 35.22
CA ALA A 60 -25.15 31.87 35.28
C ALA A 60 -25.32 30.81 34.18
N VAL A 61 -26.55 30.31 34.01
CA VAL A 61 -26.86 29.30 32.99
C VAL A 61 -26.67 29.85 31.58
N ALA A 62 -27.08 31.10 31.34
CA ALA A 62 -26.88 31.77 30.06
C ALA A 62 -25.38 31.93 29.76
N TRP A 63 -24.59 32.40 30.72
CA TRP A 63 -23.14 32.56 30.57
C TRP A 63 -22.44 31.23 30.30
N ASP A 64 -22.81 30.17 31.02
CA ASP A 64 -22.22 28.84 30.82
C ASP A 64 -22.59 28.23 29.45
N SER A 65 -23.83 28.44 29.01
CA SER A 65 -24.28 27.95 27.70
C SER A 65 -23.63 28.69 26.55
N LEU A 66 -23.57 30.03 26.66
CA LEU A 66 -23.23 30.94 25.58
C LEU A 66 -21.72 31.24 25.50
N VAL A 67 -21.06 31.54 26.62
CA VAL A 67 -19.66 32.00 26.67
C VAL A 67 -18.68 30.87 27.04
N GLN A 68 -18.99 30.07 28.05
CA GLN A 68 -18.18 28.87 28.35
C GLN A 68 -18.31 27.80 27.26
N GLY A 69 -19.38 27.86 26.47
CA GLY A 69 -19.62 26.97 25.35
C GLY A 69 -20.11 25.57 25.76
N HIS A 70 -20.56 25.39 27.01
CA HIS A 70 -21.12 24.12 27.47
C HIS A 70 -22.40 23.74 26.70
N GLY A 71 -23.13 24.72 26.17
CA GLY A 71 -24.31 24.52 25.33
C GLY A 71 -24.03 24.41 23.83
N GLY A 72 -22.78 24.61 23.39
CA GLY A 72 -22.41 24.55 21.98
C GLY A 72 -23.05 25.62 21.10
N PHE A 73 -23.41 26.78 21.66
CA PHE A 73 -24.13 27.84 20.95
C PHE A 73 -23.45 28.30 19.64
N GLY A 74 -22.12 28.48 19.63
CA GLY A 74 -21.40 28.78 18.40
C GLY A 74 -21.46 27.68 17.34
N ARG A 75 -21.47 26.41 17.76
CA ARG A 75 -21.71 25.28 16.84
C ARG A 75 -23.13 25.28 16.32
N PHE A 76 -24.10 25.62 17.16
CA PHE A 76 -25.49 25.78 16.75
C PHE A 76 -25.62 26.87 15.69
N MET A 77 -25.02 28.05 15.89
CA MET A 77 -25.06 29.14 14.90
C MET A 77 -24.42 28.73 13.57
N GLY A 78 -23.23 28.12 13.60
CA GLY A 78 -22.57 27.65 12.38
C GLY A 78 -23.33 26.53 11.66
N ALA A 79 -23.91 25.59 12.42
CA ALA A 79 -24.73 24.52 11.87
C ALA A 79 -26.05 25.04 11.29
N TYR A 80 -26.69 26.00 11.97
CA TYR A 80 -27.91 26.66 11.52
C TYR A 80 -27.66 27.41 10.21
N ASP A 81 -26.59 28.19 10.14
CA ASP A 81 -26.21 28.94 8.94
C ASP A 81 -25.93 27.99 7.75
N THR A 82 -25.15 26.94 8.00
CA THR A 82 -24.83 25.92 6.99
C THR A 82 -26.09 25.21 6.51
N LEU A 83 -26.96 24.80 7.43
CA LEU A 83 -28.19 24.11 7.08
C LEU A 83 -29.10 25.05 6.29
N ILE A 84 -29.43 26.23 6.82
CA ILE A 84 -30.47 27.10 6.27
C ILE A 84 -30.03 27.81 4.99
N TYR A 85 -28.80 28.33 4.91
CA TYR A 85 -28.36 29.11 3.76
C TYR A 85 -27.65 28.29 2.70
N ASN A 86 -26.93 27.24 3.09
CA ASN A 86 -26.15 26.46 2.13
C ASN A 86 -26.90 25.22 1.67
N PHE A 87 -27.47 24.43 2.59
CA PHE A 87 -27.94 23.08 2.26
C PHE A 87 -29.45 22.94 2.04
N GLN A 88 -30.26 23.71 2.76
CA GLN A 88 -31.71 23.55 2.82
C GLN A 88 -32.40 24.36 1.73
N ASP A 89 -33.51 23.84 1.20
CA ASP A 89 -34.41 24.57 0.34
C ASP A 89 -35.09 25.72 1.13
N PRO A 90 -34.89 27.00 0.72
CA PRO A 90 -35.48 28.14 1.42
C PRO A 90 -37.01 28.11 1.39
N ASP A 91 -37.61 27.53 0.35
CA ASP A 91 -39.06 27.53 0.13
C ASP A 91 -39.76 26.32 0.79
N ALA A 92 -39.00 25.35 1.32
CA ALA A 92 -39.56 24.15 1.95
C ALA A 92 -39.77 24.29 3.47
N ASP A 93 -40.94 23.86 3.97
CA ASP A 93 -41.26 23.82 5.41
C ASP A 93 -40.83 22.52 6.14
N HIS A 94 -40.09 21.67 5.44
CA HIS A 94 -39.53 20.40 5.89
C HIS A 94 -38.07 20.27 5.44
N VAL A 95 -37.32 19.29 5.97
CA VAL A 95 -35.92 19.06 5.56
C VAL A 95 -35.87 18.65 4.08
N ALA A 96 -35.28 19.49 3.25
CA ALA A 96 -35.20 19.32 1.81
C ALA A 96 -33.91 19.96 1.29
N THR A 97 -33.21 19.27 0.39
CA THR A 97 -31.96 19.76 -0.17
C THR A 97 -32.20 20.93 -1.13
N HIS A 98 -31.35 21.95 -1.07
CA HIS A 98 -31.39 23.12 -1.92
C HIS A 98 -31.40 22.71 -3.41
N PRO A 99 -32.27 23.29 -4.27
CA PRO A 99 -32.39 22.88 -5.67
C PRO A 99 -31.09 22.90 -6.48
N LYS A 100 -30.19 23.87 -6.21
CA LYS A 100 -28.83 23.91 -6.79
C LYS A 100 -28.02 22.63 -6.55
N PHE A 101 -28.12 22.00 -5.38
CA PHE A 101 -27.43 20.73 -5.12
C PHE A 101 -28.07 19.60 -5.90
N ASN A 102 -29.39 19.55 -5.99
CA ASN A 102 -30.07 18.58 -6.84
C ASN A 102 -29.61 18.73 -8.29
N ALA A 103 -29.63 19.96 -8.83
CA ALA A 103 -29.11 20.25 -10.17
C ALA A 103 -27.65 19.85 -10.34
N LEU A 104 -26.75 20.18 -9.40
CA LEU A 104 -25.35 19.75 -9.46
C LEU A 104 -25.20 18.22 -9.45
N LEU A 105 -25.98 17.53 -8.64
CA LEU A 105 -25.91 16.06 -8.53
C LEU A 105 -26.54 15.35 -9.72
N THR A 106 -27.60 15.90 -10.32
CA THR A 106 -28.31 15.27 -11.44
C THR A 106 -27.86 15.73 -12.81
N GLU A 107 -27.47 17.00 -12.97
CA GLU A 107 -27.16 17.61 -14.28
C GLU A 107 -25.66 17.65 -14.57
N SER A 108 -24.78 17.60 -13.56
CA SER A 108 -23.33 17.76 -13.78
C SER A 108 -22.59 16.47 -14.09
N GLU A 109 -23.28 15.33 -14.19
CA GLU A 109 -22.73 13.97 -14.39
C GLU A 109 -21.57 13.58 -13.45
N LEU A 110 -21.33 14.36 -12.39
CA LEU A 110 -20.19 14.20 -11.49
C LEU A 110 -20.25 12.88 -10.74
N LEU A 111 -21.46 12.47 -10.33
CA LEU A 111 -21.68 11.25 -9.58
C LEU A 111 -21.33 9.98 -10.40
N PRO A 112 -21.79 9.84 -11.66
CA PRO A 112 -21.28 8.80 -12.58
C PRO A 112 -19.75 8.75 -12.69
N VAL A 113 -19.09 9.88 -12.92
CA VAL A 113 -17.63 9.95 -13.08
C VAL A 113 -16.90 9.52 -11.80
N VAL A 114 -17.37 9.98 -10.64
CA VAL A 114 -16.81 9.58 -9.33
C VAL A 114 -17.01 8.09 -9.09
N PHE A 115 -18.17 7.53 -9.46
CA PHE A 115 -18.40 6.10 -9.33
C PHE A 115 -17.54 5.29 -10.28
N GLU A 116 -17.35 5.72 -11.52
CA GLU A 116 -16.45 5.06 -12.48
C GLU A 116 -15.02 5.02 -11.94
N GLY A 117 -14.47 6.17 -11.52
CA GLY A 117 -13.13 6.24 -10.93
C GLY A 117 -13.00 5.41 -9.65
N TYR A 118 -14.03 5.37 -8.80
CA TYR A 118 -14.04 4.50 -7.63
C TYR A 118 -14.02 3.00 -7.98
N HIS A 119 -14.79 2.58 -9.00
CA HIS A 119 -14.81 1.18 -9.44
C HIS A 119 -13.48 0.79 -10.10
N GLU A 120 -12.88 1.65 -10.92
CA GLU A 120 -11.57 1.43 -11.53
C GLU A 120 -10.48 1.28 -10.46
N ALA A 121 -10.46 2.17 -9.46
CA ALA A 121 -9.53 2.10 -8.34
C ALA A 121 -9.71 0.79 -7.56
N LYS A 122 -10.96 0.39 -7.28
CA LYS A 122 -11.26 -0.85 -6.57
C LYS A 122 -10.78 -2.09 -7.35
N ASN A 123 -10.96 -2.12 -8.67
CA ASN A 123 -10.48 -3.20 -9.51
C ASN A 123 -8.94 -3.27 -9.53
N THR A 124 -8.29 -2.11 -9.65
CA THR A 124 -6.83 -2.00 -9.61
C THR A 124 -6.26 -2.53 -8.29
N ILE A 125 -6.89 -2.19 -7.16
CA ILE A 125 -6.50 -2.68 -5.83
C ILE A 125 -6.60 -4.21 -5.78
N ALA A 126 -7.72 -4.79 -6.24
CA ALA A 126 -7.90 -6.24 -6.24
C ALA A 126 -6.84 -6.97 -7.10
N ASP A 127 -6.50 -6.40 -8.27
CA ASP A 127 -5.46 -6.95 -9.14
C ASP A 127 -4.06 -6.87 -8.49
N LEU A 128 -3.75 -5.75 -7.83
CA LEU A 128 -2.49 -5.58 -7.11
C LEU A 128 -2.38 -6.51 -5.89
N GLU A 129 -3.46 -6.70 -5.13
CA GLU A 129 -3.50 -7.64 -4.01
C GLU A 129 -3.24 -9.06 -4.48
N LYS A 130 -3.87 -9.49 -5.58
CA LYS A 130 -3.63 -10.81 -6.17
C LYS A 130 -2.17 -10.99 -6.61
N LYS A 131 -1.58 -9.97 -7.27
CA LYS A 131 -0.17 -9.99 -7.66
C LYS A 131 0.76 -10.06 -6.45
N ASN A 132 0.50 -9.28 -5.40
CA ASN A 132 1.29 -9.31 -4.17
C ASN A 132 1.23 -10.67 -3.47
N GLN A 133 0.07 -11.33 -3.46
CA GLN A 133 -0.06 -12.68 -2.91
C GLN A 133 0.76 -13.70 -3.71
N MET A 134 0.71 -13.64 -5.04
CA MET A 134 1.52 -14.53 -5.89
C MET A 134 3.03 -14.32 -5.65
N LEU A 135 3.47 -13.06 -5.59
CA LEU A 135 4.87 -12.72 -5.30
C LEU A 135 5.30 -13.15 -3.90
N ALA A 136 4.43 -13.05 -2.89
CA ALA A 136 4.73 -13.50 -1.53
C ALA A 136 4.92 -15.02 -1.49
N ILE A 137 4.06 -15.78 -2.17
CA ILE A 137 4.18 -17.25 -2.28
C ILE A 137 5.50 -17.62 -2.97
N GLU A 138 5.81 -16.97 -4.09
CA GLU A 138 7.06 -17.23 -4.81
C GLU A 138 8.30 -16.89 -3.97
N ASN A 139 8.28 -15.77 -3.25
CA ASN A 139 9.38 -15.36 -2.39
C ASN A 139 9.64 -16.41 -1.28
N MET A 140 8.59 -16.94 -0.65
CA MET A 140 8.75 -18.04 0.32
C MET A 140 9.45 -19.25 -0.29
N VAL A 141 9.03 -19.68 -1.50
CA VAL A 141 9.65 -20.82 -2.20
C VAL A 141 11.12 -20.53 -2.55
N LEU A 142 11.42 -19.33 -3.05
CA LEU A 142 12.79 -18.93 -3.40
C LEU A 142 13.69 -18.85 -2.17
N GLN A 143 13.19 -18.36 -1.05
CA GLN A 143 13.93 -18.32 0.22
C GLN A 143 14.29 -19.74 0.69
N GLU A 144 13.37 -20.69 0.63
CA GLU A 144 13.67 -22.08 0.98
C GLU A 144 14.69 -22.73 0.04
N LYS A 145 14.62 -22.43 -1.26
CA LYS A 145 15.62 -22.91 -2.22
C LYS A 145 16.99 -22.29 -1.93
N ALA A 146 17.05 -20.98 -1.74
CA ALA A 146 18.29 -20.27 -1.40
C ALA A 146 18.91 -20.78 -0.10
N ALA A 147 18.08 -21.04 0.93
CA ALA A 147 18.55 -21.62 2.19
C ALA A 147 19.15 -23.02 2.01
N ARG A 148 18.54 -23.86 1.15
CA ARG A 148 19.07 -25.19 0.80
C ARG A 148 20.40 -25.11 0.05
N GLU A 149 20.50 -24.23 -0.94
CA GLU A 149 21.76 -24.05 -1.69
C GLU A 149 22.87 -23.51 -0.77
N LEU A 150 22.55 -22.55 0.09
CA LEU A 150 23.51 -21.99 1.05
C LEU A 150 23.99 -23.03 2.07
N SER A 151 23.08 -23.83 2.63
CA SER A 151 23.44 -24.89 3.58
C SER A 151 24.27 -25.99 2.91
N GLY A 152 23.92 -26.37 1.67
CA GLY A 152 24.71 -27.30 0.86
C GLY A 152 26.12 -26.77 0.57
N ALA A 153 26.25 -25.51 0.17
CA ALA A 153 27.54 -24.87 -0.07
C ALA A 153 28.41 -24.81 1.19
N TRP A 154 27.80 -24.56 2.35
CA TRP A 154 28.52 -24.59 3.63
C TRP A 154 29.04 -25.99 3.98
N ILE A 155 28.23 -27.03 3.79
CA ILE A 155 28.64 -28.43 3.97
C ILE A 155 29.82 -28.75 3.04
N MET A 156 29.75 -28.38 1.76
CA MET A 156 30.84 -28.60 0.81
C MET A 156 32.12 -27.89 1.23
N ASN A 157 32.04 -26.62 1.65
CA ASN A 157 33.18 -25.89 2.16
C ASN A 157 33.80 -26.56 3.40
N ARG A 158 32.96 -26.98 4.36
CA ARG A 158 33.38 -27.73 5.55
C ARG A 158 34.15 -28.99 5.17
N LEU A 159 33.62 -29.78 4.22
CA LEU A 159 34.27 -31.01 3.74
C LEU A 159 35.61 -30.74 3.05
N VAL A 160 35.69 -29.72 2.19
CA VAL A 160 36.94 -29.36 1.49
C VAL A 160 38.02 -28.93 2.48
N VAL A 161 37.68 -28.03 3.42
CA VAL A 161 38.62 -27.57 4.45
C VAL A 161 39.03 -28.71 5.37
N GLY A 162 38.09 -29.54 5.81
CA GLY A 162 38.37 -30.74 6.61
C GLY A 162 39.30 -31.72 5.90
N SER A 163 39.10 -31.92 4.59
CA SER A 163 39.97 -32.76 3.75
C SER A 163 41.39 -32.21 3.66
N ILE A 164 41.55 -30.89 3.43
CA ILE A 164 42.86 -30.23 3.37
C ILE A 164 43.61 -30.37 4.70
N ALA A 165 42.90 -30.18 5.82
CA ALA A 165 43.46 -30.35 7.16
C ALA A 165 43.87 -31.80 7.42
N ALA A 166 43.03 -32.78 7.07
CA ALA A 166 43.35 -34.20 7.20
C ALA A 166 44.56 -34.61 6.35
N ILE A 167 44.67 -34.12 5.11
CA ILE A 167 45.85 -34.33 4.25
C ILE A 167 47.12 -33.78 4.94
N SER A 168 47.03 -32.61 5.57
CA SER A 168 48.17 -32.03 6.30
C SER A 168 48.59 -32.89 7.49
N LEU A 169 47.63 -33.44 8.24
CA LEU A 169 47.88 -34.38 9.34
C LEU A 169 48.47 -35.71 8.85
N ILE A 170 48.00 -36.22 7.71
CA ILE A 170 48.56 -37.41 7.04
C ILE A 170 50.03 -37.18 6.68
N HIS A 171 50.37 -36.03 6.09
CA HIS A 171 51.77 -35.68 5.78
C HIS A 171 52.64 -35.58 7.04
N ALA A 172 52.07 -35.20 8.18
CA ALA A 172 52.73 -35.18 9.48
C ALA A 172 52.77 -36.55 10.20
N GLY A 173 52.23 -37.61 9.60
CA GLY A 173 52.15 -38.96 10.18
C GLY A 173 51.07 -39.12 11.27
N GLN A 174 50.18 -38.15 11.46
CA GLN A 174 49.13 -38.16 12.47
C GLN A 174 47.82 -38.77 11.93
N PHE A 175 47.86 -40.07 11.61
CA PHE A 175 46.74 -40.76 10.94
C PHE A 175 45.45 -40.86 11.78
N THR A 176 45.56 -41.07 13.09
CA THR A 176 44.38 -41.14 13.98
C THR A 176 43.66 -39.80 14.01
N SER A 177 44.40 -38.70 14.20
CA SER A 177 43.85 -37.35 14.19
C SER A 177 43.27 -36.98 12.83
N ALA A 178 43.90 -37.39 11.72
CA ALA A 178 43.36 -37.19 10.38
C ALA A 178 42.02 -37.91 10.19
N LYS A 179 41.91 -39.16 10.65
CA LYS A 179 40.69 -39.97 10.59
C LYS A 179 39.57 -39.35 11.42
N ASP A 180 39.86 -38.98 12.68
CA ASP A 180 38.87 -38.39 13.58
C ASP A 180 38.37 -37.06 12.99
N TRP A 181 39.27 -36.26 12.41
CA TRP A 181 38.90 -35.00 11.78
C TRP A 181 38.01 -35.16 10.55
N LEU A 182 38.24 -36.19 9.72
CA LEU A 182 37.36 -36.52 8.60
C LEU A 182 35.97 -36.97 9.09
N LEU A 183 35.90 -37.81 10.13
CA LEU A 183 34.64 -38.33 10.67
C LEU A 183 33.77 -37.22 11.29
N GLU A 184 34.37 -36.31 12.05
CA GLU A 184 33.66 -35.15 12.64
C GLU A 184 33.09 -34.22 11.55
N ASN A 185 33.84 -33.98 10.47
CA ASN A 185 33.36 -33.13 9.37
C ASN A 185 32.28 -33.81 8.50
N MET A 186 32.11 -35.12 8.63
CA MET A 186 31.04 -35.89 7.99
C MET A 186 29.77 -36.02 8.85
N GLU A 187 29.74 -35.47 10.07
CA GLU A 187 28.55 -35.52 10.91
C GLU A 187 27.33 -34.86 10.22
N GLY A 188 26.22 -35.61 10.15
CA GLY A 188 24.99 -35.21 9.46
C GLY A 188 24.93 -35.57 7.97
N ILE A 189 25.97 -36.21 7.42
CA ILE A 189 25.99 -36.75 6.06
C ILE A 189 25.74 -38.26 6.13
N ASP A 190 24.62 -38.70 5.56
CA ASP A 190 24.24 -40.11 5.53
C ASP A 190 24.74 -40.77 4.24
N ILE A 191 25.97 -41.30 4.28
CA ILE A 191 26.57 -42.05 3.17
C ILE A 191 27.11 -43.36 3.74
N ASP A 192 26.61 -44.47 3.21
CA ASP A 192 27.11 -45.81 3.52
C ASP A 192 28.49 -46.02 2.87
N ILE A 193 29.54 -45.86 3.67
CA ILE A 193 30.92 -46.11 3.23
C ILE A 193 31.14 -47.63 3.13
N PRO A 194 31.59 -48.16 1.99
CA PRO A 194 31.82 -49.59 1.83
C PRO A 194 32.98 -50.05 2.72
N THR A 195 32.88 -51.26 3.27
CA THR A 195 34.02 -51.92 3.91
C THR A 195 35.14 -52.09 2.89
N TYR A 196 36.34 -51.61 3.22
CA TYR A 196 37.49 -51.70 2.33
C TYR A 196 37.85 -53.16 1.99
N GLN A 197 37.88 -53.49 0.70
CA GLN A 197 38.41 -54.77 0.19
C GLN A 197 39.60 -54.57 -0.76
N SER A 198 39.55 -53.55 -1.63
CA SER A 198 40.63 -53.18 -2.55
C SER A 198 40.50 -51.73 -3.03
N ASP A 199 41.61 -51.15 -3.49
CA ASP A 199 41.62 -49.81 -4.11
C ASP A 199 40.69 -49.73 -5.33
N THR A 200 40.62 -50.80 -6.13
CA THR A 200 39.76 -50.84 -7.31
C THR A 200 38.29 -50.69 -6.94
N GLN A 201 37.82 -51.47 -5.95
CA GLN A 201 36.45 -51.38 -5.45
C GLN A 201 36.12 -49.99 -4.90
N LEU A 202 37.02 -49.43 -4.08
CA LEU A 202 36.82 -48.11 -3.47
C LEU A 202 36.75 -47.01 -4.54
N ASN A 203 37.60 -47.07 -5.56
CA ASN A 203 37.61 -46.12 -6.66
C ASN A 203 36.37 -46.23 -7.55
N GLU A 204 35.87 -47.44 -7.81
CA GLU A 204 34.63 -47.66 -8.54
C GLU A 204 33.42 -47.11 -7.78
N TRP A 205 33.34 -47.38 -6.47
CA TRP A 205 32.32 -46.78 -5.61
C TRP A 205 32.41 -45.25 -5.59
N ALA A 206 33.61 -44.68 -5.46
CA ALA A 206 33.78 -43.22 -5.46
C ALA A 206 33.33 -42.59 -6.79
N LYS A 207 33.59 -43.24 -7.93
CA LYS A 207 33.10 -42.80 -9.25
C LYS A 207 31.58 -42.92 -9.36
N SER A 208 30.97 -43.96 -8.79
CA SER A 208 29.51 -44.10 -8.83
C SER A 208 28.81 -42.98 -8.05
N GLN A 209 29.43 -42.46 -6.98
CA GLN A 209 28.90 -41.28 -6.25
C GLN A 209 28.97 -39.98 -7.06
N GLN A 210 29.70 -39.96 -8.17
CA GLN A 210 29.82 -38.81 -9.07
C GLN A 210 28.94 -38.94 -10.32
N GLU A 211 28.24 -40.06 -10.50
CA GLU A 211 27.29 -40.23 -11.61
C GLU A 211 26.14 -39.22 -11.49
N GLY A 212 25.85 -38.52 -12.58
CA GLY A 212 24.82 -37.47 -12.61
C GLY A 212 25.28 -36.10 -12.08
N TYR A 213 26.59 -35.88 -11.92
CA TYR A 213 27.14 -34.57 -11.57
C TYR A 213 26.62 -33.44 -12.48
N LEU A 214 25.98 -32.45 -11.87
CA LEU A 214 25.46 -31.26 -12.55
C LEU A 214 26.56 -30.21 -12.67
N THR A 215 26.89 -29.82 -13.89
CA THR A 215 27.70 -28.62 -14.12
C THR A 215 26.92 -27.36 -13.74
N HIS A 216 27.63 -26.28 -13.39
CA HIS A 216 27.03 -24.96 -13.11
C HIS A 216 26.03 -24.54 -14.20
N THR A 217 26.38 -24.72 -15.48
CA THR A 217 25.52 -24.38 -16.62
C THR A 217 24.24 -25.21 -16.65
N GLN A 218 24.32 -26.52 -16.39
CA GLN A 218 23.14 -27.38 -16.34
C GLN A 218 22.24 -27.06 -15.15
N ALA A 219 22.82 -26.81 -13.97
CA ALA A 219 22.07 -26.38 -12.79
C ALA A 219 21.35 -25.05 -13.03
N LEU A 220 22.02 -24.08 -13.66
CA LEU A 220 21.42 -22.79 -13.98
C LEU A 220 20.21 -22.91 -14.91
N GLU A 221 20.29 -23.74 -15.96
CA GLU A 221 19.16 -23.93 -16.88
C GLU A 221 17.98 -24.64 -16.22
N ILE A 222 18.23 -25.61 -15.34
CA ILE A 222 17.17 -26.26 -14.54
C ILE A 222 16.51 -25.23 -13.60
N ILE A 223 17.29 -24.39 -12.93
CA ILE A 223 16.76 -23.36 -12.03
C ILE A 223 15.92 -22.34 -12.79
N LYS A 224 16.38 -21.85 -13.95
CA LYS A 224 15.63 -20.93 -14.80
C LYS A 224 14.27 -21.50 -15.21
N GLN A 225 14.20 -22.78 -15.57
CA GLN A 225 12.94 -23.46 -15.90
C GLN A 225 11.97 -23.54 -14.71
N GLN A 226 12.48 -23.49 -13.48
CA GLN A 226 11.69 -23.59 -12.25
C GLN A 226 11.31 -22.23 -11.65
N ILE A 227 11.66 -21.11 -12.27
CA ILE A 227 11.27 -19.75 -11.85
C ILE A 227 10.46 -19.07 -12.98
N PRO A 228 9.26 -19.58 -13.31
CA PRO A 228 8.47 -19.04 -14.42
C PRO A 228 7.86 -17.67 -14.11
N GLU A 229 7.53 -17.35 -12.85
CA GLU A 229 6.71 -16.17 -12.53
C GLU A 229 7.56 -14.89 -12.37
N THR A 230 8.70 -14.93 -11.69
CA THR A 230 9.65 -13.79 -11.68
C THR A 230 10.15 -13.46 -13.09
N ALA A 231 10.44 -14.46 -13.92
CA ALA A 231 10.82 -14.26 -15.32
C ALA A 231 9.67 -13.61 -16.11
N ARG A 232 8.44 -14.10 -15.94
CA ARG A 232 7.24 -13.52 -16.55
C ARG A 232 7.01 -12.07 -16.11
N VAL A 233 7.17 -11.76 -14.82
CA VAL A 233 6.99 -10.41 -14.27
C VAL A 233 8.09 -9.46 -14.77
N ILE A 234 9.35 -9.89 -14.81
CA ILE A 234 10.46 -9.09 -15.36
C ILE A 234 10.24 -8.84 -16.85
N ASN A 235 9.88 -9.87 -17.61
CA ASN A 235 9.61 -9.76 -19.03
C ASN A 235 8.40 -8.85 -19.30
N GLU A 236 7.38 -8.88 -18.45
CA GLU A 236 6.22 -7.99 -18.53
C GLU A 236 6.61 -6.53 -18.25
N TYR A 237 7.42 -6.27 -17.20
CA TYR A 237 7.92 -4.91 -16.94
C TYR A 237 8.85 -4.40 -18.05
N GLN A 238 9.68 -5.27 -18.61
CA GLN A 238 10.52 -4.93 -19.76
C GLN A 238 9.66 -4.65 -21.00
N ALA A 239 8.63 -5.45 -21.26
CA ALA A 239 7.69 -5.23 -22.36
C ALA A 239 6.95 -3.90 -22.20
N GLN A 240 6.43 -3.59 -21.00
CA GLN A 240 5.80 -2.31 -20.70
C GLN A 240 6.77 -1.13 -20.86
N GLY A 241 8.01 -1.28 -20.40
CA GLY A 241 9.05 -0.26 -20.57
C GLY A 241 9.38 0.00 -22.05
N VAL A 242 9.45 -1.06 -22.87
CA VAL A 242 9.65 -0.97 -24.32
C VAL A 242 8.46 -0.29 -25.00
N GLU A 243 7.23 -0.60 -24.60
CA GLU A 243 6.02 0.04 -25.12
C GLU A 243 5.97 1.53 -24.79
N LEU A 244 6.24 1.90 -23.54
CA LEU A 244 6.32 3.30 -23.11
C LEU A 244 7.41 4.07 -23.86
N ALA A 245 8.58 3.44 -24.07
CA ALA A 245 9.66 4.03 -24.85
C ALA A 245 9.26 4.18 -26.33
N ALA A 246 8.58 3.19 -26.92
CA ALA A 246 8.09 3.24 -28.29
C ALA A 246 7.04 4.36 -28.49
N ASP A 247 6.14 4.56 -27.53
CA ASP A 247 5.15 5.63 -27.58
C ASP A 247 5.75 7.01 -27.30
N GLY A 248 6.70 7.12 -26.38
CA GLY A 248 7.47 8.36 -26.16
C GLY A 248 8.29 8.76 -27.39
N PHE A 249 8.94 7.78 -28.04
CA PHE A 249 9.68 7.99 -29.29
C PHE A 249 8.74 8.43 -30.42
N HIS A 250 7.57 7.79 -30.55
CA HIS A 250 6.55 8.18 -31.52
C HIS A 250 6.10 9.64 -31.32
N LYS A 251 5.80 10.05 -30.09
CA LYS A 251 5.40 11.44 -29.79
C LYS A 251 6.49 12.45 -30.16
N SER A 252 7.74 12.20 -29.77
CA SER A 252 8.87 13.11 -30.04
C SER A 252 9.24 13.22 -31.52
N VAL A 253 9.12 12.12 -32.28
CA VAL A 253 9.40 12.11 -33.72
C VAL A 253 8.31 12.84 -34.50
N PHE A 254 7.02 12.62 -34.18
CA PHE A 254 5.93 13.34 -34.85
C PHE A 254 5.88 14.83 -34.48
N SER A 255 6.27 15.23 -33.25
CA SER A 255 6.38 16.64 -32.90
C SER A 255 7.55 17.36 -33.57
N ALA A 256 8.58 16.62 -34.03
CA ALA A 256 9.71 17.18 -34.77
C ALA A 256 9.51 17.19 -36.30
N ILE A 257 8.52 16.43 -36.82
CA ILE A 257 8.26 16.25 -38.26
C ILE A 257 7.22 17.24 -38.82
N GLU A 258 6.62 18.11 -38.00
CA GLU A 258 5.90 19.28 -38.53
C GLU A 258 6.80 20.22 -39.37
N GLU A 259 8.14 20.04 -39.33
CA GLU A 259 9.08 20.85 -40.13
C GLU A 259 9.83 20.12 -41.27
N ASP A 260 10.06 18.79 -41.28
CA ASP A 260 10.82 18.17 -42.38
C ASP A 260 10.49 16.66 -42.58
N GLY A 261 10.00 16.32 -43.76
CA GLY A 261 9.40 15.02 -44.09
C GLY A 261 10.37 13.84 -44.20
N VAL A 262 10.52 13.08 -43.11
CA VAL A 262 11.23 11.78 -43.10
C VAL A 262 10.34 10.69 -42.51
N ILE A 263 9.56 9.99 -43.34
CA ILE A 263 8.42 9.19 -42.84
C ILE A 263 8.60 7.66 -42.89
N LYS A 264 9.54 7.06 -43.64
CA LYS A 264 9.50 5.59 -43.83
C LYS A 264 10.34 4.76 -42.85
N SER A 265 11.60 5.11 -42.60
CA SER A 265 12.52 4.29 -41.79
C SER A 265 12.18 4.27 -40.30
N LEU A 266 11.58 5.35 -39.78
CA LEU A 266 11.26 5.51 -38.36
C LEU A 266 9.97 4.76 -37.95
N LEU A 267 9.07 4.47 -38.90
CA LEU A 267 7.88 3.64 -38.67
C LEU A 267 8.24 2.17 -38.41
N TYR A 268 9.29 1.66 -39.06
CA TYR A 268 9.76 0.28 -38.85
C TYR A 268 10.31 0.07 -37.43
N ILE A 269 11.00 1.06 -36.87
CA ILE A 269 11.56 0.97 -35.51
C ILE A 269 10.47 0.84 -34.44
N LYS A 270 9.34 1.55 -34.58
CA LYS A 270 8.21 1.38 -33.65
C LYS A 270 7.64 -0.04 -33.75
N ALA A 271 7.43 -0.53 -34.97
CA ALA A 271 6.90 -1.88 -35.18
C ALA A 271 7.83 -2.97 -34.60
N ASP A 272 9.15 -2.81 -34.78
CA ASP A 272 10.15 -3.73 -34.23
C ASP A 272 10.19 -3.72 -32.69
N LEU A 273 10.03 -2.56 -32.06
CA LEU A 273 9.95 -2.43 -30.60
C LEU A 273 8.68 -3.08 -30.04
N ILE A 274 7.53 -2.89 -30.70
CA ILE A 274 6.27 -3.54 -30.30
C ILE A 274 6.36 -5.05 -30.50
N GLN A 275 6.98 -5.52 -31.58
CA GLN A 275 7.21 -6.95 -31.80
C GLN A 275 8.16 -7.54 -30.75
N PHE A 276 9.20 -6.80 -30.35
CA PHE A 276 10.10 -7.20 -29.27
C PHE A 276 9.37 -7.31 -27.92
N ALA A 277 8.52 -6.34 -27.57
CA ALA A 277 7.66 -6.42 -26.39
C ALA A 277 6.71 -7.63 -26.43
N ALA A 278 6.14 -7.95 -27.60
CA ALA A 278 5.32 -9.15 -27.79
C ALA A 278 6.13 -10.45 -27.64
N ASN A 279 7.37 -10.50 -28.12
CA ASN A 279 8.25 -11.66 -27.98
C ASN A 279 8.63 -11.91 -26.50
N LEU A 280 8.92 -10.85 -25.73
CA LEU A 280 9.17 -10.95 -24.29
C LEU A 280 7.99 -11.61 -23.53
N ARG A 281 6.75 -11.36 -23.98
CA ARG A 281 5.54 -12.00 -23.44
C ARG A 281 5.28 -13.41 -23.99
N GLY A 282 5.81 -13.72 -25.18
CA GLY A 282 5.58 -14.98 -25.92
C GLY A 282 6.60 -16.09 -25.66
N GLU A 283 7.81 -15.78 -25.20
CA GLU A 283 8.88 -16.77 -24.94
C GLU A 283 8.52 -17.81 -23.84
N HIS A 284 7.47 -17.55 -23.05
CA HIS A 284 6.94 -18.50 -22.06
C HIS A 284 5.80 -19.40 -22.57
N ASN A 285 5.30 -19.19 -23.81
CA ASN A 285 4.23 -20.00 -24.40
C ASN A 285 4.72 -21.08 -25.38
N VAL A 286 6.04 -21.29 -25.50
CA VAL A 286 6.59 -22.43 -26.25
C VAL A 286 6.99 -23.55 -25.30
N ARG A 287 5.98 -24.26 -24.77
CA ARG A 287 5.90 -25.72 -24.66
C ARG A 287 4.58 -26.15 -24.01
#